data_AF-A0A9X9XVM8-F1
#
_entry.id   AF-A0A9X9XVM8-F1
#
_cell.length_a   1.000
_cell.length_b   1.000
_cell.length_c   1.000
_cell.angle_alpha   90.00
_cell.angle_beta   90.00
_cell.angle_gamma   90.00
#
_symmetry.space_group_name_H-M   'P 1'
#
loop_
_entity.id
_entity.type
_entity.pdbx_description
1 polymer ?
#
loop_
_entity_poly.entity_id
_entity_poly.type
_entity_poly.pdbx_seq_one_letter_code
_entity_poly.pdbx_strand_id
1 'polypeptide(L)'
;MSRLIFNAADVRRVVEHSITAPTQSEMLVDYEDKPPYRAITKPVPAPSVLLVHDQGVYLMSNGQPRDIVKGQTSFCAYAQGCHPDRDADWYETARALVGGDDFGECLPWANELKALLDRGAKTIALDFRADAIAIVEG
;
A
#
# COMPACT_ATOMS: atom_id res chain seq x y z
N MET A 1 15.86 -9.72 -5.88
CA MET A 1 14.41 -9.97 -5.78
C MET A 1 14.06 -9.80 -4.32
N SER A 2 13.31 -8.75 -3.99
CA SER A 2 12.82 -8.49 -2.64
C SER A 2 11.34 -8.86 -2.56
N ARG A 3 10.90 -9.25 -1.37
CA ARG A 3 9.53 -9.69 -1.11
C ARG A 3 9.00 -8.95 0.10
N LEU A 4 7.90 -8.24 -0.05
CA LEU A 4 7.15 -7.66 1.06
C LEU A 4 6.10 -8.66 1.51
N ILE A 5 6.01 -8.96 2.80
CA ILE A 5 5.04 -9.89 3.38
C ILE A 5 4.14 -9.11 4.33
N PHE A 6 2.83 -9.26 4.18
CA PHE A 6 1.83 -8.55 4.95
C PHE A 6 0.91 -9.53 5.70
N ASN A 7 0.48 -9.13 6.90
CA ASN A 7 -0.49 -9.88 7.68
C ASN A 7 -1.87 -9.86 6.99
N ALA A 8 -2.51 -11.02 6.84
CA ALA A 8 -3.80 -11.12 6.15
C ALA A 8 -4.94 -10.32 6.81
N ALA A 9 -4.98 -10.22 8.14
CA ALA A 9 -6.05 -9.48 8.82
C ALA A 9 -5.94 -7.97 8.57
N ASP A 10 -4.72 -7.44 8.60
CA ASP A 10 -4.49 -6.02 8.35
C ASP A 10 -4.77 -5.67 6.87
N VAL A 11 -4.31 -6.52 5.94
CA VAL A 11 -4.61 -6.33 4.50
C VAL A 11 -6.11 -6.44 4.23
N ARG A 12 -6.80 -7.36 4.91
CA ARG A 12 -8.25 -7.50 4.81
C ARG A 12 -8.97 -6.20 5.18
N ARG A 13 -8.60 -5.57 6.29
CA ARG A 13 -9.17 -4.27 6.68
C ARG A 13 -8.93 -3.20 5.62
N VAL A 14 -7.70 -3.13 5.09
CA VAL A 14 -7.34 -2.16 4.04
C VAL A 14 -8.20 -2.34 2.79
N VAL A 15 -8.33 -3.57 2.29
CA VAL A 15 -9.06 -3.82 1.04
C VAL A 15 -10.57 -3.70 1.22
N GLU A 16 -11.11 -4.14 2.36
CA GLU A 16 -12.54 -4.00 2.67
C GLU A 16 -12.94 -2.52 2.78
N HIS A 17 -12.11 -1.70 3.44
CA HIS A 17 -12.35 -0.26 3.48
C HIS A 17 -12.29 0.35 2.08
N SER A 18 -11.28 0.03 1.27
CA SER A 18 -11.15 0.56 -0.10
C SER A 18 -12.36 0.20 -0.97
N ILE A 19 -12.81 -1.05 -0.93
CA ILE A 19 -13.93 -1.57 -1.74
C ILE A 19 -15.27 -0.99 -1.32
N THR A 20 -15.50 -0.82 -0.01
CA THR A 20 -16.79 -0.36 0.53
C THR A 20 -16.91 1.16 0.60
N ALA A 21 -15.81 1.90 0.42
CA ALA A 21 -15.83 3.35 0.44
C ALA A 21 -16.71 3.94 -0.69
N PRO A 22 -17.48 5.00 -0.41
CA PRO A 22 -18.34 5.65 -1.41
C PRO A 22 -17.57 6.26 -2.58
N THR A 23 -16.33 6.71 -2.35
CA THR A 23 -15.43 7.18 -3.40
C THR A 23 -14.00 6.75 -3.11
N GLN A 24 -13.16 6.79 -4.14
CA GLN A 24 -11.73 6.48 -4.07
C GLN A 24 -10.92 7.71 -4.45
N SER A 25 -9.81 7.93 -3.76
CA SER A 25 -8.80 8.92 -4.14
C SER A 25 -8.22 8.59 -5.51
N GLU A 26 -8.02 9.64 -6.30
CA GLU A 26 -7.34 9.58 -7.58
C GLU A 26 -5.89 9.12 -7.43
N MET A 27 -5.35 8.48 -8.47
CA MET A 27 -3.95 8.09 -8.53
C MET A 27 -3.09 9.26 -9.01
N LEU A 28 -1.93 9.45 -8.39
CA LEU A 28 -0.88 10.33 -8.90
C LEU A 28 -0.35 9.73 -10.21
N VAL A 29 -0.18 10.57 -11.22
CA VAL A 29 0.35 10.18 -12.53
C VAL A 29 1.65 10.90 -12.82
N ASP A 30 1.71 12.18 -12.47
CA ASP A 30 2.89 13.03 -12.69
C ASP A 30 2.78 14.29 -11.83
N TYR A 31 3.74 15.20 -11.98
CA TYR A 31 3.68 16.57 -11.49
C TYR A 31 3.76 17.55 -12.64
N GLU A 32 3.18 18.75 -12.48
CA GLU A 32 3.37 19.83 -13.44
C GLU A 32 4.87 20.14 -13.61
N ASP A 33 5.35 20.29 -14.85
CA ASP A 33 6.78 20.56 -15.16
C ASP A 33 7.33 21.90 -14.63
N LYS A 34 6.46 22.75 -14.06
CA LYS A 34 6.80 24.09 -13.60
C LYS A 34 6.24 24.35 -12.20
N PRO A 35 6.91 25.20 -11.41
CA PRO A 35 6.39 25.62 -10.12
C PRO A 35 4.93 26.13 -10.24
N PRO A 36 4.03 25.70 -9.33
CA PRO A 36 4.33 25.08 -8.04
C PRO A 36 4.37 23.54 -8.04
N TYR A 37 4.56 22.88 -9.19
CA TYR A 37 4.66 21.41 -9.32
C TYR A 37 3.43 20.69 -8.76
N ARG A 38 2.23 21.06 -9.20
CA ARG A 38 1.01 20.41 -8.68
C ARG A 38 0.96 18.95 -9.13
N ALA A 39 0.42 18.10 -8.27
CA ALA A 39 0.12 16.71 -8.62
C ALA A 39 -0.88 16.66 -9.77
N ILE A 40 -0.54 15.90 -10.81
CA ILE A 40 -1.43 15.53 -11.90
C ILE A 40 -2.00 14.16 -11.55
N THR A 41 -3.32 14.10 -11.38
CA THR A 41 -4.01 12.89 -10.93
C THR A 41 -5.00 12.39 -11.97
N LYS A 42 -5.38 11.12 -11.85
CA LYS A 42 -6.44 10.50 -12.65
C LYS A 42 -7.34 9.62 -11.78
N PRO A 43 -8.63 9.47 -12.13
CA PRO A 43 -9.49 8.48 -11.50
C PRO A 43 -8.87 7.08 -11.53
N VAL A 44 -9.02 6.35 -10.43
CA VAL A 44 -8.64 4.93 -10.40
C VAL A 44 -9.68 4.09 -11.15
N PRO A 45 -9.26 3.04 -11.88
CA PRO A 45 -10.19 2.20 -12.65
C PRO A 45 -11.00 1.23 -11.77
N ALA A 46 -10.56 0.99 -10.53
CA ALA A 46 -11.19 0.12 -9.54
C ALA A 46 -10.75 0.56 -8.13
N PRO A 47 -11.40 0.05 -7.06
CA PRO A 47 -10.85 0.16 -5.70
C PRO A 47 -9.40 -0.30 -5.63
N SER A 48 -8.54 0.52 -5.03
CA SER A 48 -7.09 0.32 -5.02
C SER A 48 -6.54 0.26 -3.60
N VAL A 49 -5.31 -0.21 -3.48
CA VAL A 49 -4.48 -0.01 -2.30
C VAL A 49 -3.28 0.84 -2.69
N LEU A 50 -2.83 1.70 -1.78
CA LEU A 50 -1.59 2.44 -1.91
C LEU A 50 -0.48 1.61 -1.26
N LEU A 51 0.56 1.27 -2.03
CA LEU A 51 1.81 0.78 -1.48
C LEU A 51 2.73 1.97 -1.24
N VAL A 52 3.10 2.20 0.01
CA VAL A 52 3.84 3.40 0.42
C VAL A 52 5.14 3.00 1.10
N HIS A 53 6.22 3.70 0.76
CA HIS A 53 7.41 3.82 1.58
C HIS A 53 7.55 5.28 2.04
N ASP A 54 7.53 5.46 3.36
CA ASP A 54 7.76 6.72 4.08
C ASP A 54 8.27 6.32 5.49
N GLN A 55 7.48 6.49 6.55
CA GLN A 55 7.75 5.90 7.87
C GLN A 55 7.40 4.41 7.91
N GLY A 56 8.24 3.60 7.27
CA GLY A 56 8.07 2.17 7.09
C GLY A 56 7.65 1.82 5.66
N VAL A 57 7.17 0.59 5.47
CA VAL A 57 6.61 0.10 4.20
C VAL A 57 5.26 -0.54 4.48
N TYR A 58 4.20 -0.06 3.82
CA TYR A 58 2.83 -0.46 4.17
C TYR A 58 1.85 -0.37 3.01
N LEU A 59 0.72 -1.05 3.15
CA LEU A 59 -0.48 -0.86 2.34
C LEU A 59 -1.48 0.04 3.09
N MET A 60 -2.07 1.00 2.37
CA MET A 60 -3.14 1.87 2.87
C MET A 60 -4.33 1.87 1.89
N SER A 61 -5.54 2.06 2.41
CA SER A 61 -6.73 2.20 1.57
C SER A 61 -6.73 3.55 0.83
N ASN A 62 -7.14 3.56 -0.45
CA ASN A 62 -7.45 4.79 -1.18
C ASN A 62 -8.92 5.25 -1.03
N GLY A 63 -9.77 4.50 -0.33
CA GLY A 63 -11.16 4.86 -0.07
C GLY A 63 -11.34 6.15 0.75
N GLN A 64 -12.44 6.87 0.48
CA GLN A 64 -12.85 8.11 1.14
C GLN A 64 -14.24 7.95 1.77
N PRO A 65 -14.49 8.47 2.99
CA PRO A 65 -13.53 9.11 3.88
C PRO A 65 -12.41 8.14 4.32
N ARG A 66 -11.24 8.67 4.71
CA ARG A 66 -10.10 7.86 5.14
C ARG A 66 -10.42 7.01 6.38
N ASP A 67 -9.85 5.80 6.47
CA ASP A 67 -9.92 4.92 7.64
C ASP A 67 -9.04 5.44 8.79
N ILE A 68 -9.47 6.51 9.46
CA ILE A 68 -8.68 7.16 10.52
C ILE A 68 -8.67 6.33 11.81
N VAL A 69 -7.48 6.06 12.33
CA VAL A 69 -7.28 5.36 13.62
C VAL A 69 -6.93 6.29 14.77
N LYS A 70 -6.28 7.43 14.48
CA LYS A 70 -5.90 8.42 15.50
C LYS A 70 -5.65 9.77 14.86
N GLY A 71 -6.39 10.81 15.25
CA GLY A 71 -6.17 12.17 14.76
C GLY A 71 -6.31 12.27 13.24
N GLN A 72 -5.18 12.44 12.53
CA GLN A 72 -5.13 12.47 11.06
C GLN A 72 -4.46 11.22 10.45
N THR A 73 -4.10 10.23 11.27
CA THR A 73 -3.42 9.00 10.86
C THR A 73 -4.45 7.96 10.39
N SER A 74 -4.29 7.49 9.15
CA SER A 74 -5.07 6.38 8.60
C SER A 74 -4.54 5.02 9.09
N PHE A 75 -5.35 3.97 9.03
CA PHE A 75 -4.89 2.60 9.21
C PHE A 75 -3.92 2.19 8.10
N CYS A 76 -2.82 1.52 8.48
CA CYS A 76 -1.80 0.98 7.58
C CYS A 76 -1.54 -0.49 7.89
N ALA A 77 -1.51 -1.33 6.86
CA ALA A 77 -1.04 -2.71 6.95
C ALA A 77 0.46 -2.74 6.63
N TYR A 78 1.31 -2.76 7.68
CA TYR A 78 2.76 -2.76 7.52
C TYR A 78 3.30 -4.09 6.99
N ALA A 79 4.30 -4.01 6.12
CA ALA A 79 5.12 -5.15 5.76
C ALA A 79 5.90 -5.63 7.00
N GLN A 80 6.11 -6.95 7.09
CA GLN A 80 6.84 -7.57 8.19
C GLN A 80 8.26 -6.97 8.32
N GLY A 81 8.60 -6.50 9.52
CA GLY A 81 9.90 -5.90 9.82
C GLY A 81 9.99 -4.42 9.46
N CYS A 82 8.94 -3.80 8.91
CA CYS A 82 8.95 -2.41 8.45
C CYS A 82 8.05 -1.49 9.28
N HIS A 83 7.58 -1.91 10.47
CA HIS A 83 6.70 -1.09 11.30
C HIS A 83 7.52 -0.23 12.29
N PRO A 84 7.47 1.11 12.21
CA PRO A 84 8.36 1.99 12.98
C PRO A 84 8.20 1.88 14.51
N ASP A 85 6.98 1.65 15.00
CA ASP A 85 6.74 1.48 16.44
C ASP A 85 6.99 0.05 16.98
N ARG A 86 7.19 -0.96 16.11
CA ARG A 86 7.25 -2.37 16.53
C ARG A 86 8.60 -3.03 16.21
N ASP A 87 9.23 -2.60 15.12
CA ASP A 87 10.47 -3.19 14.61
C ASP A 87 11.62 -2.20 14.82
N ALA A 88 12.60 -2.55 15.66
CA ALA A 88 13.71 -1.64 15.98
C ALA A 88 14.58 -1.29 14.76
N ASP A 89 14.80 -2.26 13.87
CA ASP A 89 15.63 -2.15 12.66
C ASP A 89 14.77 -1.90 11.40
N TRP A 90 13.61 -1.24 11.55
CA TRP A 90 12.66 -1.06 10.45
C TRP A 90 13.25 -0.29 9.27
N TYR A 91 14.12 0.69 9.55
CA TYR A 91 14.68 1.58 8.55
C TYR A 91 15.66 0.83 7.65
N GLU A 92 16.56 0.05 8.24
CA GLU A 92 17.50 -0.82 7.55
C GLU A 92 16.77 -1.91 6.77
N THR A 93 15.71 -2.48 7.35
CA THR A 93 14.87 -3.49 6.71
C THR A 93 14.14 -2.93 5.49
N ALA A 94 13.49 -1.77 5.63
CA ALA A 94 12.83 -1.08 4.51
C ALA A 94 13.82 -0.77 3.39
N ARG A 95 14.99 -0.20 3.74
CA ARG A 95 16.06 0.10 2.77
C ARG A 95 16.55 -1.11 2.01
N ALA A 96 16.69 -2.24 2.68
CA ALA A 96 17.11 -3.50 2.05
C ALA A 96 16.03 -4.07 1.11
N LEU A 97 14.75 -3.84 1.42
CA LEU A 97 13.63 -4.40 0.66
C LEU A 97 13.22 -3.55 -0.53
N VAL A 98 13.16 -2.22 -0.38
CA VAL A 98 12.58 -1.32 -1.40
C VAL A 98 13.47 -0.15 -1.78
N GLY A 99 14.68 -0.07 -1.25
CA GLY A 99 15.58 1.08 -1.48
C GLY A 99 15.33 2.21 -0.48
N GLY A 100 16.03 3.33 -0.66
CA GLY A 100 16.04 4.42 0.32
C GLY A 100 15.16 5.63 -0.01
N ASP A 101 14.46 5.62 -1.16
CA ASP A 101 13.63 6.73 -1.62
C ASP A 101 12.16 6.50 -1.25
N ASP A 102 11.48 7.56 -0.81
CA ASP A 102 10.05 7.52 -0.49
C ASP A 102 9.22 7.38 -1.77
N PHE A 103 8.12 6.62 -1.71
CA PHE A 103 7.21 6.46 -2.84
C PHE A 103 5.77 6.14 -2.38
N GLY A 104 4.82 6.31 -3.31
CA GLY A 104 3.42 5.96 -3.12
C GLY A 104 2.80 5.44 -4.41
N GLU A 105 2.77 4.11 -4.57
CA GLU A 105 2.26 3.45 -5.77
C GLU A 105 0.80 3.04 -5.60
N CYS A 106 -0.06 3.42 -6.55
CA CYS A 106 -1.46 3.04 -6.56
C CYS A 106 -1.65 1.70 -7.28
N LEU A 107 -2.02 0.66 -6.53
CA LEU A 107 -2.25 -0.69 -7.04
C LEU A 107 -3.76 -0.94 -7.15
N PRO A 108 -4.35 -1.04 -8.34
CA PRO A 108 -5.78 -1.30 -8.55
C PRO A 108 -6.13 -2.77 -8.29
N TRP A 109 -5.71 -3.28 -7.13
CA TRP A 109 -5.69 -4.70 -6.76
C TRP A 109 -6.54 -5.01 -5.53
N ALA A 110 -7.37 -4.08 -5.04
CA ALA A 110 -8.10 -4.32 -3.80
C ALA A 110 -9.02 -5.55 -3.90
N ASN A 111 -9.68 -5.74 -5.05
CA ASN A 111 -10.54 -6.89 -5.31
C ASN A 111 -9.75 -8.20 -5.41
N GLU A 112 -8.60 -8.19 -6.09
CA GLU A 112 -7.71 -9.32 -6.27
C GLU A 112 -7.13 -9.80 -4.93
N LEU A 113 -6.66 -8.84 -4.11
CA LEU A 113 -6.21 -9.09 -2.74
C LEU A 113 -7.34 -9.64 -1.87
N LYS A 114 -8.55 -9.07 -1.96
CA LYS A 114 -9.71 -9.60 -1.24
C LYS A 114 -10.02 -11.04 -1.65
N ALA A 115 -9.96 -11.35 -2.95
CA ALA A 115 -10.21 -12.71 -3.45
C ALA A 115 -9.19 -13.73 -2.92
N LEU A 116 -7.91 -13.36 -2.80
CA LEU A 116 -6.88 -14.19 -2.18
C LEU A 116 -7.18 -14.45 -0.69
N LEU A 117 -7.54 -13.39 0.04
CA LEU A 117 -7.89 -13.47 1.45
C LEU A 117 -9.14 -14.32 1.68
N ASP A 118 -10.16 -14.21 0.82
CA ASP A 118 -11.39 -14.99 0.88
C ASP A 118 -11.15 -16.48 0.58
N ARG A 119 -10.10 -16.82 -0.20
CA ARG A 119 -9.61 -18.20 -0.36
C ARG A 119 -8.82 -18.72 0.85
N GLY A 120 -8.60 -17.89 1.86
CA GLY A 120 -7.99 -18.30 3.13
C GLY A 120 -6.49 -18.01 3.26
N ALA A 121 -5.91 -17.19 2.37
CA ALA A 121 -4.52 -16.75 2.48
C ALA A 121 -4.23 -16.18 3.88
N LYS A 122 -3.12 -16.62 4.49
CA LYS A 122 -2.69 -16.18 5.83
C LYS A 122 -1.74 -14.99 5.78
N THR A 123 -1.10 -14.81 4.65
CA THR A 123 -0.26 -13.66 4.31
C THR A 123 -0.51 -13.24 2.88
N ILE A 124 -0.26 -11.98 2.60
CA ILE A 124 -0.16 -11.47 1.23
C ILE A 124 1.30 -11.13 0.98
N ALA A 125 1.86 -11.59 -0.13
CA ALA A 125 3.22 -11.24 -0.52
C ALA A 125 3.22 -10.44 -1.83
N LEU A 126 4.04 -9.40 -1.88
CA LEU A 126 4.35 -8.65 -3.11
C LEU A 126 5.82 -8.88 -3.48
N ASP A 127 6.05 -9.50 -4.63
CA ASP A 127 7.39 -9.74 -5.18
C ASP A 127 7.81 -8.59 -6.08
N PHE A 128 8.98 -8.02 -5.79
CA PHE A 128 9.63 -7.00 -6.62
C PHE A 128 10.66 -7.67 -7.52
N ARG A 129 10.38 -7.59 -8.81
CA ARG A 129 11.26 -7.98 -9.91
C ARG A 129 11.84 -6.72 -10.53
N ALA A 130 12.90 -6.88 -11.33
CA ALA A 130 13.56 -5.75 -11.97
C ALA A 130 12.61 -4.90 -12.85
N ASP A 131 11.50 -5.48 -13.28
CA ASP A 131 10.53 -4.91 -14.23
C ASP A 131 9.06 -5.01 -13.78
N ALA A 132 8.75 -5.60 -12.62
CA ALA A 132 7.37 -5.86 -12.22
C ALA A 132 7.18 -6.04 -10.71
N ILE A 133 5.97 -5.70 -10.24
CA ILE A 133 5.44 -6.12 -8.93
C ILE A 133 4.40 -7.21 -9.18
N ALA A 134 4.46 -8.31 -8.43
CA ALA A 134 3.50 -9.41 -8.54
C ALA A 134 2.96 -9.83 -7.18
N ILE A 135 1.67 -10.16 -7.13
CA ILE A 135 1.06 -10.77 -5.95
C ILE A 135 1.42 -12.26 -5.92
N VAL A 136 1.84 -12.76 -4.76
CA VAL A 136 2.17 -14.16 -4.53
C VAL A 136 1.39 -14.67 -3.33
N GLU A 137 0.81 -15.87 -3.47
CA GLU A 137 0.20 -16.59 -2.33
C GLU A 137 1.31 -17.06 -1.38
N GLY A 138 1.19 -16.70 -0.10
CA GLY A 138 2.07 -17.18 0.98
C GLY A 138 1.38 -18.20 1.86
#